data_AF-A0A371CN54-F1
#
_entry.id   AF-A0A371CN54-F1
#
_cell.length_a   1.000
_cell.length_b   1.000
_cell.length_c   1.000
_cell.angle_alpha   90.00
_cell.angle_beta   90.00
_cell.angle_gamma   90.00
#
_symmetry.space_group_name_H-M   'P 1'
#
loop_
_entity.id
_entity.type
_entity.pdbx_description
1 polymer ?
#
loop_
_entity_poly.entity_id
_entity_poly.type
_entity_poly.pdbx_seq_one_letter_code
_entity_poly.pdbx_strand_id
1 'polypeptide(L)'
;MGPRAKYFTNAERVAARRAQHALYAKSDRGKAARARSKAKATRRLASASTTISNRVSIPDAMYAQVSRRTPPSNTTLADDGPDLGLRHAPYTFAMLDADDIEDNRGDATLNVNLHTLQRGWLMREGAARFELWSTLTDDKSEEIVEAGVTELNARIRAWNSLAADERWTALGAMVREVYLHWGAKRVIWLAEELDSRRQGCEAYVAAYGDIPSQGTQCANVPQERGLSLEHPDDEDDLLYENYE
;
A
#
# COMPACT_ATOMS: atom_id res chain seq x y z
N MET A 1 12.93 52.59 36.72
CA MET A 1 11.48 52.31 36.84
C MET A 1 11.22 50.92 36.28
N GLY A 2 10.81 49.96 37.13
CA GLY A 2 10.58 48.57 36.68
C GLY A 2 9.27 48.41 35.90
N PRO A 3 9.16 47.41 35.00
CA PRO A 3 7.94 47.14 34.24
C PRO A 3 6.79 46.78 35.18
N ARG A 4 5.70 47.55 35.12
CA ARG A 4 4.47 47.27 35.89
C ARG A 4 3.73 46.08 35.30
N ALA A 5 3.18 45.24 36.17
CA ALA A 5 2.30 44.14 35.77
C ALA A 5 1.09 44.69 35.01
N LYS A 6 0.85 44.17 33.80
CA LYS A 6 -0.24 44.61 32.91
C LYS A 6 -1.63 44.16 33.39
N TYR A 7 -1.69 43.11 34.20
CA TYR A 7 -2.90 42.58 34.82
C TYR A 7 -2.57 42.24 36.28
N PHE A 8 -3.42 42.65 37.21
CA PHE A 8 -3.22 42.45 38.65
C PHE A 8 -3.93 41.21 39.17
N THR A 9 -4.93 40.71 38.43
CA THR A 9 -5.65 39.47 38.78
C THR A 9 -5.74 38.47 37.62
N ASN A 10 -5.93 37.18 37.93
CA ASN A 10 -6.14 36.16 36.91
C ASN A 10 -7.46 36.38 36.13
N ALA A 11 -8.49 36.92 36.81
CA ALA A 11 -9.76 37.28 36.19
C ALA A 11 -9.59 38.36 35.11
N GLU A 12 -8.82 39.41 35.39
CA GLU A 12 -8.48 40.46 34.41
C GLU A 12 -7.72 39.88 33.21
N ARG A 13 -6.76 38.98 33.45
CA ARG A 13 -6.00 38.33 32.39
C ARG A 13 -6.91 37.50 31.47
N VAL A 14 -7.85 36.74 32.02
CA VAL A 14 -8.82 35.94 31.25
C VAL A 14 -9.79 36.85 30.48
N ALA A 15 -10.29 37.90 31.11
CA ALA A 15 -11.18 38.87 30.47
C ALA A 15 -10.50 39.57 29.29
N ALA A 16 -9.26 40.03 29.47
CA ALA A 16 -8.47 40.65 28.41
C ALA A 16 -8.20 39.67 27.24
N ARG A 17 -7.89 38.40 27.54
CA ARG A 17 -7.68 37.37 26.51
C ARG A 17 -8.95 37.09 25.71
N ARG A 18 -10.11 37.04 26.38
CA ARG A 18 -11.42 36.92 25.72
C ARG A 18 -11.74 38.13 24.85
N ALA A 19 -11.50 39.35 25.34
CA ALA A 19 -11.71 40.57 24.56
C ALA A 19 -10.82 40.62 23.32
N GLN A 20 -9.53 40.28 23.46
CA GLN A 20 -8.60 40.20 22.33
C GLN A 20 -9.03 39.13 21.31
N HIS A 21 -9.47 37.96 21.77
CA HIS A 21 -9.99 36.91 20.89
C HIS A 21 -11.26 37.36 20.16
N ALA A 22 -12.15 38.10 20.82
CA ALA A 22 -13.35 38.67 20.20
C ALA A 22 -13.02 39.72 19.13
N LEU A 23 -12.03 40.59 19.39
CA LEU A 23 -11.52 41.56 18.42
C LEU A 23 -10.89 40.87 17.21
N TYR A 24 -10.03 39.86 17.46
CA TYR A 24 -9.43 39.07 16.39
C TYR A 24 -10.49 38.35 15.55
N ALA A 25 -11.49 37.74 16.19
CA ALA A 25 -12.58 37.08 15.48
C ALA A 25 -13.31 38.06 14.54
N LYS A 26 -13.58 39.30 14.98
CA LYS A 26 -14.24 40.32 14.15
C LYS A 26 -13.35 40.91 13.04
N SER A 27 -12.02 40.81 13.18
CA SER A 27 -11.07 41.28 12.15
C SER A 27 -11.20 40.48 10.85
N ASP A 28 -10.81 41.08 9.73
CA ASP A 28 -10.85 40.40 8.43
C ASP A 28 -9.89 39.21 8.37
N ARG A 29 -8.76 39.29 9.08
CA ARG A 29 -7.84 38.16 9.24
C ARG A 29 -8.50 37.00 9.99
N GLY A 30 -9.25 37.27 11.06
CA GLY A 30 -9.99 36.25 11.80
C GLY A 30 -11.17 35.68 11.01
N LYS A 31 -11.87 36.48 10.21
CA LYS A 31 -12.89 36.01 9.27
C LYS A 31 -12.29 35.12 8.18
N ALA A 32 -11.18 35.53 7.56
CA ALA A 32 -10.47 34.75 6.54
C ALA A 32 -9.96 33.42 7.10
N ALA A 33 -9.38 33.40 8.31
CA ALA A 33 -8.95 32.17 8.97
C ALA A 33 -10.14 31.21 9.21
N ARG A 34 -11.29 31.73 9.66
CA ARG A 34 -12.52 30.93 9.82
C ARG A 34 -13.08 30.43 8.50
N ALA A 35 -13.05 31.25 7.45
CA ALA A 35 -13.48 30.85 6.12
C ALA A 35 -12.59 29.73 5.56
N ARG A 36 -11.27 29.82 5.71
CA ARG A 36 -10.32 28.75 5.33
C ARG A 36 -10.56 27.47 6.13
N SER A 37 -10.76 27.58 7.44
CA SER A 37 -11.08 26.42 8.29
C SER A 37 -12.40 25.75 7.89
N LYS A 38 -13.45 26.55 7.63
CA LYS A 38 -14.73 26.05 7.13
C LYS A 38 -14.60 25.40 5.75
N ALA A 39 -13.88 26.02 4.82
CA ALA A 39 -13.60 25.44 3.51
C ALA A 39 -12.84 24.11 3.61
N LYS A 40 -11.84 24.02 4.50
CA LYS A 40 -11.13 22.76 4.79
C LYS A 40 -12.07 21.69 5.37
N ALA A 41 -12.95 22.08 6.30
CA ALA A 41 -13.94 21.17 6.90
C ALA A 41 -14.98 20.69 5.89
N THR A 42 -15.54 21.59 5.07
CA THR A 42 -16.50 21.24 4.01
C THR A 42 -15.86 20.34 2.95
N ARG A 43 -14.61 20.63 2.55
CA ARG A 43 -13.85 19.75 1.65
C ARG A 43 -13.61 18.38 2.27
N ARG A 44 -13.22 18.30 3.55
CA ARG A 44 -13.09 17.02 4.29
C ARG A 44 -14.41 16.23 4.34
N LEU A 45 -15.54 16.90 4.57
CA LEU A 45 -16.86 16.27 4.58
C LEU A 45 -17.27 15.74 3.19
N ALA A 46 -17.03 16.52 2.13
CA ALA A 46 -17.27 16.06 0.75
C ALA A 46 -16.37 14.88 0.39
N SER A 47 -15.10 14.92 0.81
CA SER A 47 -14.12 13.84 0.65
C SER A 47 -14.30 12.67 1.62
N ALA A 48 -15.23 12.71 2.58
CA ALA A 48 -15.51 11.57 3.46
C ALA A 48 -16.57 10.62 2.87
N SER A 49 -17.35 11.07 1.87
CA SER A 49 -18.55 10.36 1.42
C SER A 49 -18.35 9.46 0.19
N THR A 50 -17.20 9.47 -0.48
CA THR A 50 -17.04 8.84 -1.81
C THR A 50 -15.78 7.98 -1.91
N THR A 51 -15.80 6.70 -1.53
CA THR A 51 -14.62 5.80 -1.67
C THR A 51 -13.99 5.89 -3.07
N ILE A 52 -12.69 5.61 -3.21
CA ILE A 52 -12.03 5.58 -4.52
C ILE A 52 -12.73 4.57 -5.45
N SER A 53 -13.28 3.50 -4.88
CA SER A 53 -14.15 2.53 -5.57
C SER A 53 -15.41 3.14 -6.20
N ASN A 54 -15.89 4.30 -5.74
CA ASN A 54 -17.00 5.02 -6.38
C ASN A 54 -16.53 5.89 -7.56
N ARG A 55 -15.22 6.20 -7.65
CA ARG A 55 -14.64 6.97 -8.76
C ARG A 55 -14.14 6.09 -9.89
N VAL A 56 -13.90 4.81 -9.63
CA VAL A 56 -13.35 3.83 -10.56
C VAL A 56 -14.14 2.53 -10.47
N SER A 57 -14.64 2.02 -11.59
CA SER A 57 -15.33 0.73 -11.63
C SER A 57 -14.30 -0.40 -11.67
N ILE A 58 -14.03 -1.00 -10.50
CA ILE A 58 -13.16 -2.18 -10.36
C ILE A 58 -14.02 -3.43 -10.60
N PRO A 59 -13.70 -4.28 -11.58
CA PRO A 59 -14.46 -5.51 -11.83
C PRO A 59 -14.41 -6.50 -10.66
N ASP A 60 -15.54 -7.15 -10.36
CA ASP A 60 -15.64 -8.19 -9.31
C ASP A 60 -14.61 -9.32 -9.48
N ALA A 61 -14.28 -9.65 -10.73
CA ALA A 61 -13.27 -10.65 -11.05
C ALA A 61 -11.88 -10.31 -10.50
N MET A 62 -11.52 -9.03 -10.37
CA MET A 62 -10.25 -8.64 -9.74
C MET A 62 -10.25 -8.92 -8.24
N TYR A 63 -11.36 -8.66 -7.55
CA TYR A 63 -11.48 -8.98 -6.12
C TYR A 63 -11.30 -10.48 -5.89
N ALA A 64 -11.90 -11.31 -6.75
CA ALA A 64 -11.72 -12.76 -6.70
C ALA A 64 -10.26 -13.21 -6.93
N GLN A 65 -9.48 -12.49 -7.75
CA GLN A 65 -8.06 -12.78 -7.95
C GLN A 65 -7.23 -12.44 -6.70
N VAL A 66 -7.47 -11.30 -6.07
CA VAL A 66 -6.67 -10.84 -4.91
C VAL A 66 -6.73 -11.81 -3.73
N SER A 67 -7.87 -12.48 -3.53
CA SER A 67 -8.04 -13.49 -2.48
C SER A 67 -7.19 -14.75 -2.66
N ARG A 68 -6.63 -14.98 -3.87
CA ARG A 68 -5.80 -16.16 -4.12
C ARG A 68 -4.45 -16.03 -3.40
N ARG A 69 -4.11 -17.04 -2.62
CA ARG A 69 -2.77 -17.16 -2.05
C ARG A 69 -1.81 -17.65 -3.13
N THR A 70 -0.64 -17.01 -3.19
CA THR A 70 0.48 -17.53 -3.97
C THR A 70 1.69 -17.62 -3.06
N PRO A 71 2.23 -18.82 -2.81
CA PRO A 71 3.43 -18.94 -2.01
C PRO A 71 4.61 -18.30 -2.78
N PRO A 72 5.28 -17.28 -2.23
CA PRO A 72 6.55 -16.84 -2.78
C PRO A 72 7.62 -17.90 -2.52
N SER A 73 8.67 -17.91 -3.34
CA SER A 73 9.91 -18.60 -3.00
C SER A 73 10.65 -17.78 -1.94
N ASN A 74 11.11 -18.45 -0.89
CA ASN A 74 11.95 -17.83 0.14
C ASN A 74 13.44 -17.83 -0.26
N THR A 75 13.81 -18.55 -1.32
CA THR A 75 15.20 -18.70 -1.78
C THR A 75 15.51 -17.84 -3.00
N THR A 76 14.50 -17.37 -3.72
CA THR A 76 14.68 -16.55 -4.92
C THR A 76 14.84 -15.08 -4.52
N LEU A 77 16.08 -14.57 -4.57
CA LEU A 77 16.44 -13.16 -4.35
C LEU A 77 16.56 -12.37 -5.67
N ALA A 78 15.72 -12.67 -6.66
CA ALA A 78 15.77 -11.96 -7.94
C ALA A 78 15.31 -10.52 -7.75
N ASP A 79 16.23 -9.57 -7.92
CA ASP A 79 15.92 -8.14 -7.90
C ASP A 79 15.45 -7.61 -9.26
N ASP A 80 15.90 -8.28 -10.32
CA ASP A 80 15.65 -7.97 -11.72
C ASP A 80 14.95 -9.14 -12.44
N GLY A 81 14.25 -8.82 -13.52
CA GLY A 81 13.55 -9.79 -14.37
C GLY A 81 12.40 -9.17 -15.16
N PRO A 82 11.47 -9.99 -15.69
CA PRO A 82 10.43 -9.53 -16.60
C PRO A 82 9.29 -8.78 -15.89
N ASP A 83 9.02 -7.53 -16.32
CA ASP A 83 7.94 -6.68 -15.77
C ASP A 83 6.54 -7.25 -16.04
N LEU A 84 6.37 -8.00 -17.13
CA LEU A 84 5.08 -8.37 -17.71
C LEU A 84 4.21 -7.14 -18.09
N GLY A 85 4.79 -5.94 -18.06
CA GLY A 85 4.07 -4.67 -18.23
C GLY A 85 3.19 -4.31 -17.03
N LEU A 86 3.57 -4.68 -15.81
CA LEU A 86 2.80 -4.38 -14.61
C LEU A 86 3.23 -3.09 -13.91
N ARG A 87 4.47 -2.63 -14.08
CA ARG A 87 5.01 -1.51 -13.30
C ARG A 87 4.80 -0.17 -13.99
N HIS A 88 4.94 -0.14 -15.31
CA HIS A 88 4.98 1.12 -16.06
C HIS A 88 3.85 1.23 -17.08
N ALA A 89 3.37 2.47 -17.26
CA ALA A 89 2.43 2.78 -18.34
C ALA A 89 3.05 2.37 -19.70
N PRO A 90 2.26 1.80 -20.63
CA PRO A 90 0.80 1.75 -20.65
C PRO A 90 0.15 0.59 -19.88
N TYR A 91 0.92 -0.13 -19.06
CA TYR A 91 0.51 -1.31 -18.29
C TYR A 91 0.05 -2.50 -19.13
N THR A 92 0.38 -2.53 -20.42
CA THR A 92 -0.01 -3.59 -21.35
C THR A 92 0.79 -4.85 -21.10
N PHE A 93 0.12 -6.01 -21.13
CA PHE A 93 0.78 -7.31 -21.00
C PHE A 93 1.97 -7.46 -21.96
N ALA A 94 3.12 -7.81 -21.39
CA ALA A 94 4.32 -8.18 -22.12
C ALA A 94 4.63 -9.66 -21.90
N MET A 95 4.74 -10.42 -22.99
CA MET A 95 5.18 -11.81 -22.92
C MET A 95 6.69 -11.87 -22.65
N LEU A 96 7.13 -12.93 -21.98
CA LEU A 96 8.54 -13.22 -21.77
C LEU A 96 9.27 -13.41 -23.10
N ASP A 97 10.51 -12.93 -23.18
CA ASP A 97 11.39 -13.31 -24.28
C ASP A 97 12.03 -14.69 -24.02
N ALA A 98 12.83 -15.17 -24.99
CA ALA A 98 13.45 -16.48 -24.88
C ALA A 98 14.48 -16.53 -23.75
N ASP A 99 15.20 -15.42 -23.51
CA ASP A 99 16.27 -15.31 -22.54
C ASP A 99 15.68 -15.34 -21.11
N ASP A 100 14.59 -14.60 -20.87
CA ASP A 100 13.81 -14.61 -19.63
C ASP A 100 13.36 -16.03 -19.25
N ILE A 101 12.94 -16.82 -20.24
CA ILE A 101 12.48 -18.19 -20.02
C ILE A 101 13.66 -19.09 -19.64
N GLU A 102 14.82 -18.92 -20.26
CA GLU A 102 16.02 -19.73 -19.99
C GLU A 102 16.62 -19.41 -18.61
N ASP A 103 16.74 -18.14 -18.26
CA ASP A 103 17.27 -17.69 -16.96
C ASP A 103 16.43 -18.16 -15.77
N ASN A 104 15.13 -18.41 -16.00
CA ASN A 104 14.20 -18.89 -14.99
C ASN A 104 14.01 -20.42 -14.97
N ARG A 105 14.90 -21.20 -15.61
CA ARG A 105 14.89 -22.69 -15.57
C ARG A 105 15.54 -23.32 -14.33
N GLY A 106 15.95 -22.52 -13.33
CA GLY A 106 16.53 -23.04 -12.08
C GLY A 106 15.58 -23.93 -11.25
N ASP A 107 16.02 -24.33 -10.04
CA ASP A 107 15.30 -25.30 -9.17
C ASP A 107 13.85 -24.90 -8.82
N ALA A 108 13.51 -23.60 -8.86
CA ALA A 108 12.15 -23.11 -8.67
C ALA A 108 11.43 -22.97 -10.02
N THR A 109 10.19 -23.49 -10.11
CA THR A 109 9.37 -23.35 -11.33
C THR A 109 9.23 -21.87 -11.72
N LEU A 110 9.34 -21.55 -13.02
CA LEU A 110 9.18 -20.20 -13.59
C LEU A 110 8.00 -19.42 -12.96
N ASN A 111 6.85 -20.07 -12.76
CA ASN A 111 5.68 -19.48 -12.10
C ASN A 111 6.00 -18.89 -10.71
N VAL A 112 6.70 -19.66 -9.87
CA VAL A 112 7.10 -19.24 -8.52
C VAL A 112 8.08 -18.07 -8.57
N ASN A 113 9.04 -18.08 -9.50
CA ASN A 113 9.99 -16.97 -9.66
C ASN A 113 9.27 -15.69 -10.06
N LEU A 114 8.37 -15.74 -11.04
CA LEU A 114 7.58 -14.59 -11.44
C LEU A 114 6.73 -14.05 -10.28
N HIS A 115 6.06 -14.93 -9.51
CA HIS A 115 5.30 -14.48 -8.36
C HIS A 115 6.18 -13.83 -7.27
N THR A 116 7.37 -14.37 -7.02
CA THR A 116 8.32 -13.82 -6.06
C THR A 116 8.80 -12.43 -6.49
N LEU A 117 9.20 -12.29 -7.75
CA LEU A 117 9.68 -11.03 -8.33
C LEU A 117 8.60 -9.94 -8.28
N GLN A 118 7.39 -10.27 -8.74
CA GLN A 118 6.26 -9.33 -8.76
C GLN A 118 5.84 -8.92 -7.35
N ARG A 119 5.92 -9.82 -6.36
CA ARG A 119 5.74 -9.48 -4.96
C ARG A 119 6.78 -8.46 -4.51
N GLY A 120 8.06 -8.72 -4.74
CA GLY A 120 9.17 -7.85 -4.34
C GLY A 120 9.01 -6.43 -4.87
N TRP A 121 8.72 -6.31 -6.17
CA TRP A 121 8.48 -5.00 -6.78
C TRP A 121 7.26 -4.29 -6.23
N LEU A 122 6.14 -4.98 -6.02
CA LEU A 122 4.95 -4.37 -5.44
C LEU A 122 5.22 -3.77 -4.06
N MET A 123 6.00 -4.47 -3.22
CA MET A 123 6.40 -3.96 -1.90
C MET A 123 7.31 -2.75 -2.00
N ARG A 124 8.35 -2.81 -2.84
CA ARG A 124 9.29 -1.69 -3.01
C ARG A 124 8.58 -0.44 -3.52
N GLU A 125 7.69 -0.59 -4.49
CA GLU A 125 6.94 0.53 -5.05
C GLU A 125 5.92 1.07 -4.04
N GLY A 126 5.28 0.21 -3.24
CA GLY A 126 4.45 0.64 -2.13
C GLY A 126 5.23 1.43 -1.09
N ALA A 127 6.39 0.95 -0.66
CA ALA A 127 7.26 1.64 0.31
C ALA A 127 7.70 3.00 -0.24
N ALA A 128 8.15 3.07 -1.49
CA ALA A 128 8.55 4.32 -2.14
C ALA A 128 7.39 5.32 -2.25
N ARG A 129 6.17 4.84 -2.59
CA ARG A 129 4.98 5.70 -2.59
C ARG A 129 4.66 6.21 -1.19
N PHE A 130 4.75 5.37 -0.16
CA PHE A 130 4.50 5.79 1.22
C PHE A 130 5.49 6.86 1.68
N GLU A 131 6.79 6.65 1.45
CA GLU A 131 7.83 7.63 1.73
C GLU A 131 7.54 8.98 1.05
N LEU A 132 7.17 8.95 -0.23
CA LEU A 132 6.83 10.16 -0.97
C LEU A 132 5.53 10.81 -0.44
N TRP A 133 4.44 10.06 -0.33
CA TRP A 133 3.11 10.61 -0.04
C TRP A 133 2.92 11.04 1.41
N SER A 134 3.71 10.49 2.33
CA SER A 134 3.73 10.89 3.75
C SER A 134 4.45 12.23 4.00
N THR A 135 5.37 12.62 3.13
CA THR A 135 6.07 13.92 3.23
C THR A 135 5.31 15.06 2.55
N LEU A 136 4.40 14.73 1.62
CA LEU A 136 3.60 15.70 0.91
C LEU A 136 2.43 16.22 1.77
N THR A 137 2.29 17.55 1.80
CA THR A 137 1.25 18.25 2.55
C THR A 137 -0.16 17.97 2.02
N ASP A 138 -1.18 18.26 2.84
CA ASP A 138 -2.60 18.04 2.51
C ASP A 138 -3.07 18.78 1.23
N ASP A 139 -2.41 19.87 0.84
CA ASP A 139 -2.72 20.63 -0.37
C ASP A 139 -2.48 19.81 -1.65
N LYS A 140 -1.53 18.88 -1.64
CA LYS A 140 -1.24 17.94 -2.73
C LYS A 140 -2.15 16.72 -2.79
N SER A 141 -3.03 16.54 -1.82
CA SER A 141 -3.87 15.33 -1.74
C SER A 141 -4.75 15.12 -2.97
N GLU A 142 -5.32 16.20 -3.53
CA GLU A 142 -6.18 16.08 -4.71
C GLU A 142 -5.39 15.65 -5.94
N GLU A 143 -4.22 16.25 -6.15
CA GLU A 143 -3.33 15.93 -7.26
C GLU A 143 -2.88 14.46 -7.21
N ILE A 144 -2.50 13.98 -6.02
CA ILE A 144 -2.15 12.57 -5.79
C ILE A 144 -3.35 11.65 -6.12
N VAL A 145 -4.56 12.01 -5.64
CA VAL A 145 -5.77 11.22 -5.88
C VAL A 145 -6.13 11.17 -7.36
N GLU A 146 -6.10 12.29 -8.09
CA GLU A 146 -6.39 12.31 -9.52
C GLU A 146 -5.37 11.52 -10.35
N ALA A 147 -4.08 11.66 -10.02
CA ALA A 147 -3.02 10.88 -10.68
C ALA A 147 -3.22 9.38 -10.44
N GLY A 148 -3.51 8.99 -9.20
CA GLY A 148 -3.79 7.60 -8.84
C GLY A 148 -5.05 7.04 -9.51
N VAL A 149 -6.13 7.82 -9.60
CA VAL A 149 -7.36 7.43 -10.33
C VAL A 149 -7.09 7.24 -11.82
N THR A 150 -6.23 8.08 -12.41
CA THR A 150 -5.81 7.94 -13.81
C THR A 150 -5.04 6.63 -14.03
N GLU A 151 -4.09 6.33 -13.13
CA GLU A 151 -3.33 5.09 -13.14
C GLU A 151 -4.24 3.86 -12.97
N LEU A 152 -5.17 3.87 -12.00
CA LEU A 152 -6.13 2.79 -11.78
C LEU A 152 -6.92 2.47 -13.04
N ASN A 153 -7.48 3.49 -13.70
CA ASN A 153 -8.23 3.29 -14.94
C ASN A 153 -7.37 2.68 -16.05
N ALA A 154 -6.11 3.10 -16.18
CA ALA A 154 -5.21 2.54 -17.18
C ALA A 154 -4.92 1.05 -16.90
N ARG A 155 -4.61 0.71 -15.64
CA ARG A 155 -4.37 -0.67 -15.20
C ARG A 155 -5.61 -1.55 -15.41
N ILE A 156 -6.80 -1.05 -15.07
CA ILE A 156 -8.05 -1.80 -15.23
C ILE A 156 -8.34 -2.10 -16.70
N ARG A 157 -8.13 -1.12 -17.59
CA ARG A 157 -8.29 -1.34 -19.03
C ARG A 157 -7.33 -2.41 -19.54
N ALA A 158 -6.06 -2.36 -19.17
CA ALA A 158 -5.08 -3.34 -19.59
C ALA A 158 -5.42 -4.76 -19.08
N TRP A 159 -5.81 -4.86 -17.81
CA TRP A 159 -6.25 -6.12 -17.21
C TRP A 159 -7.49 -6.69 -17.90
N ASN A 160 -8.52 -5.87 -18.14
CA ASN A 160 -9.74 -6.31 -18.82
C ASN A 160 -9.45 -6.78 -20.25
N SER A 161 -8.58 -6.06 -20.97
CA SER A 161 -8.17 -6.44 -22.32
C SER A 161 -7.53 -7.82 -22.36
N LEU A 162 -6.68 -8.16 -21.38
CA LEU A 162 -6.03 -9.47 -21.31
C LEU A 162 -6.97 -10.56 -20.77
N ALA A 163 -7.83 -10.21 -19.81
CA ALA A 163 -8.80 -11.13 -19.22
C ALA A 163 -9.82 -11.63 -20.26
N ALA A 164 -10.16 -10.79 -21.24
CA ALA A 164 -11.09 -11.14 -22.33
C ALA A 164 -10.45 -11.99 -23.45
N ASP A 165 -9.12 -12.04 -23.57
CA ASP A 165 -8.46 -12.90 -24.57
C ASP A 165 -8.27 -14.30 -24.00
N GLU A 166 -8.75 -15.31 -24.72
CA GLU A 166 -8.73 -16.72 -24.33
C GLU A 166 -7.70 -17.56 -25.12
N ARG A 167 -7.04 -16.97 -26.13
CA ARG A 167 -6.17 -17.71 -27.04
C ARG A 167 -4.74 -17.75 -26.53
N TRP A 168 -4.40 -18.78 -25.77
CA TRP A 168 -3.07 -18.90 -25.17
C TRP A 168 -2.48 -20.30 -25.29
N THR A 169 -1.16 -20.36 -25.49
CA THR A 169 -0.38 -21.59 -25.29
C THR A 169 -0.34 -21.92 -23.80
N ALA A 170 0.08 -23.13 -23.42
CA ALA A 170 0.19 -23.52 -22.01
C ALA A 170 1.14 -22.58 -21.21
N LEU A 171 2.31 -22.25 -21.79
CA LEU A 171 3.24 -21.29 -21.20
C LEU A 171 2.62 -19.89 -21.10
N GLY A 172 1.99 -19.42 -22.19
CA GLY A 172 1.33 -18.11 -22.21
C GLY A 172 0.20 -18.01 -21.20
N ALA A 173 -0.57 -19.08 -20.98
CA ALA A 173 -1.65 -19.12 -20.00
C ALA A 173 -1.12 -18.98 -18.56
N MET A 174 0.01 -19.60 -18.24
CA MET A 174 0.65 -19.47 -16.93
C MET A 174 1.19 -18.05 -16.70
N VAL A 175 1.94 -17.48 -17.65
CA VAL A 175 2.44 -16.10 -17.53
C VAL A 175 1.29 -15.09 -17.44
N ARG A 176 0.22 -15.31 -18.22
CA ARG A 176 -1.02 -14.53 -18.15
C ARG A 176 -1.67 -14.61 -16.77
N GLU A 177 -1.73 -15.79 -16.16
CA GLU A 177 -2.29 -15.94 -14.81
C GLU A 177 -1.52 -15.11 -13.78
N VAL A 178 -0.19 -15.13 -13.85
CA VAL A 178 0.66 -14.27 -13.01
C VAL A 178 0.32 -12.80 -13.22
N TYR A 179 0.25 -12.35 -14.47
CA TYR A 179 -0.11 -10.97 -14.79
C TYR A 179 -1.49 -10.59 -14.24
N LEU A 180 -2.52 -11.41 -14.46
CA LEU A 180 -3.88 -11.12 -14.01
C LEU A 180 -3.95 -11.06 -12.48
N HIS A 181 -3.25 -11.96 -11.81
CA HIS A 181 -3.19 -11.99 -10.35
C HIS A 181 -2.56 -10.74 -9.76
N TRP A 182 -1.35 -10.39 -10.21
CA TRP A 182 -0.63 -9.23 -9.70
C TRP A 182 -1.20 -7.91 -10.18
N GLY A 183 -1.75 -7.86 -11.39
CA GLY A 183 -2.49 -6.71 -11.91
C GLY A 183 -3.70 -6.39 -11.03
N ALA A 184 -4.47 -7.39 -10.62
CA ALA A 184 -5.58 -7.21 -9.69
C ALA A 184 -5.13 -6.68 -8.32
N LYS A 185 -4.06 -7.26 -7.74
CA LYS A 185 -3.48 -6.77 -6.47
C LYS A 185 -3.04 -5.33 -6.55
N ARG A 186 -2.32 -4.96 -7.62
CA ARG A 186 -1.87 -3.59 -7.87
C ARG A 186 -3.02 -2.60 -7.93
N VAL A 187 -4.11 -2.95 -8.63
CA VAL A 187 -5.32 -2.11 -8.71
C VAL A 187 -5.97 -1.95 -7.34
N ILE A 188 -6.29 -3.05 -6.66
CA ILE A 188 -7.05 -3.01 -5.41
C ILE A 188 -6.24 -2.33 -4.31
N TRP A 189 -4.96 -2.66 -4.17
CA TRP A 189 -4.13 -2.06 -3.13
C TRP A 189 -3.85 -0.58 -3.37
N LEU A 190 -3.66 -0.15 -4.62
CA LEU A 190 -3.54 1.27 -4.93
C LEU A 190 -4.84 2.01 -4.62
N ALA A 191 -6.01 1.42 -4.89
CA ALA A 191 -7.29 2.02 -4.56
C ALA A 191 -7.47 2.23 -3.04
N GLU A 192 -7.13 1.22 -2.23
CA GLU A 192 -7.14 1.31 -0.77
C GLU A 192 -6.14 2.35 -0.24
N GLU A 193 -4.93 2.38 -0.82
CA GLU A 193 -3.88 3.35 -0.49
C GLU A 193 -4.34 4.80 -0.77
N LEU A 194 -4.99 5.03 -1.91
CA LEU A 194 -5.57 6.31 -2.27
C LEU A 194 -6.75 6.71 -1.38
N ASP A 195 -7.56 5.75 -0.92
CA ASP A 195 -8.66 6.00 0.02
C ASP A 195 -8.12 6.50 1.37
N SER A 196 -7.04 5.90 1.86
CA SER A 196 -6.31 6.38 3.05
C SER A 196 -5.71 7.76 2.80
N ARG A 197 -5.05 7.98 1.65
CA ARG A 197 -4.41 9.27 1.35
C ARG A 197 -5.40 10.42 1.21
N ARG A 198 -6.60 10.15 0.71
CA ARG A 198 -7.68 11.11 0.57
C ARG A 198 -8.23 11.63 1.90
N GLN A 199 -8.15 10.83 2.97
CA GLN A 199 -8.55 11.24 4.32
C GLN A 199 -7.58 12.26 4.93
N GLY A 200 -6.39 12.42 4.34
CA GLY A 200 -5.36 13.38 4.72
C GLY A 200 -4.02 12.70 4.98
N CYS A 201 -2.95 13.49 5.04
CA CYS A 201 -1.61 12.97 5.25
C CYS A 201 -1.47 12.26 6.62
N GLU A 202 -2.02 12.84 7.69
CA GLU A 202 -2.00 12.23 9.02
C GLU A 202 -2.73 10.87 9.06
N ALA A 203 -3.89 10.77 8.40
CA ALA A 203 -4.64 9.51 8.33
C ALA A 203 -3.88 8.45 7.53
N TYR A 204 -3.24 8.84 6.44
CA TYR A 204 -2.41 7.96 5.63
C TYR A 204 -1.20 7.41 6.40
N VAL A 205 -0.50 8.26 7.15
CA VAL A 205 0.62 7.85 8.02
C VAL A 205 0.12 6.96 9.15
N ALA A 206 -1.04 7.26 9.74
CA ALA A 206 -1.62 6.44 10.81
C ALA A 206 -2.06 5.05 10.31
N ALA A 207 -2.44 4.92 9.04
CA ALA A 207 -2.77 3.64 8.40
C ALA A 207 -1.53 2.82 8.00
N TYR A 208 -0.32 3.27 8.34
CA TYR A 208 0.90 2.52 8.07
C TYR A 208 0.86 1.13 8.74
N GLY A 209 1.11 0.09 7.96
CA GLY A 209 0.98 -1.31 8.38
C GLY A 209 -0.37 -1.93 8.07
N ASP A 210 -1.45 -1.14 8.06
CA ASP A 210 -2.79 -1.60 7.66
C ASP A 210 -2.97 -1.54 6.13
N ILE A 211 -2.25 -0.66 5.44
CA ILE A 211 -2.21 -0.61 3.98
C ILE A 211 -1.56 -1.91 3.46
N PRO A 212 -2.22 -2.68 2.57
CA PRO A 212 -1.72 -4.00 2.17
C PRO A 212 -0.30 -3.99 1.61
N SER A 213 0.09 -2.95 0.87
CA SER A 213 1.45 -2.81 0.32
C SER A 213 2.52 -2.67 1.40
N GLN A 214 2.15 -2.29 2.62
CA GLN A 214 3.04 -2.15 3.78
C GLN A 214 2.90 -3.35 4.74
N GLY A 215 1.68 -3.88 4.93
CA GLY A 215 1.39 -4.96 5.88
C GLY A 215 1.92 -6.35 5.48
N THR A 216 2.18 -6.59 4.20
CA THR A 216 2.72 -7.89 3.74
C THR A 216 4.19 -8.13 4.03
N GLN A 217 4.91 -7.16 4.60
CA GLN A 217 6.19 -7.44 5.25
C GLN A 217 6.01 -8.21 6.57
N CYS A 218 4.88 -8.05 7.27
CA CYS A 218 4.64 -8.66 8.58
C CYS A 218 3.85 -9.97 8.53
N ALA A 219 2.89 -10.13 7.61
CA ALA A 219 2.03 -11.33 7.58
C ALA A 219 2.71 -12.62 7.07
N ASN A 220 3.92 -12.51 6.49
CA ASN A 220 4.74 -13.65 6.08
C ASN A 220 5.96 -13.85 7.00
N VAL A 221 6.03 -13.16 8.15
CA VAL A 221 6.89 -13.65 9.23
C VAL A 221 6.29 -15.00 9.63
N PRO A 222 7.06 -16.10 9.52
CA PRO A 222 6.48 -17.43 9.60
C PRO A 222 5.69 -17.59 10.90
N GLN A 223 4.50 -18.17 10.79
CA GLN A 223 3.82 -18.86 11.88
C GLN A 223 4.63 -20.12 12.28
N GLU A 224 5.97 -20.04 12.31
CA GLU A 224 6.90 -21.08 12.77
C GLU A 224 7.16 -20.97 14.27
N ARG A 225 6.61 -19.96 14.97
CA ARG A 225 6.53 -19.99 16.44
C ARG A 225 5.53 -21.03 16.99
N GLY A 226 4.89 -21.82 16.11
CA GLY A 226 4.07 -22.97 16.47
C GLY A 226 4.78 -24.32 16.34
N LEU A 227 5.97 -24.37 15.71
CA LEU A 227 6.83 -25.55 15.76
C LEU A 227 7.80 -25.34 16.92
N SER A 228 7.25 -25.48 18.14
CA SER A 228 8.07 -25.93 19.26
C SER A 228 8.72 -27.21 18.78
N LEU A 229 10.03 -27.18 18.55
CA LEU A 229 10.84 -28.38 18.66
C LEU A 229 10.62 -28.87 20.09
N GLU A 230 9.56 -29.65 20.28
CA GLU A 230 9.53 -30.63 21.35
C GLU A 230 10.80 -31.44 21.14
N HIS A 231 11.80 -31.12 21.97
CA HIS A 231 12.90 -32.02 22.23
C HIS A 231 12.26 -33.36 22.57
N PRO A 232 12.45 -34.42 21.75
CA PRO A 232 12.17 -35.75 22.25
C PRO A 232 13.17 -35.98 23.36
N ASP A 233 12.65 -36.02 24.58
CA ASP A 233 13.22 -36.75 25.69
C ASP A 233 13.41 -38.21 25.23
N ASP A 234 14.58 -38.51 24.69
CA ASP A 234 15.07 -39.89 24.58
C ASP A 234 16.13 -40.07 25.68
N GLU A 235 15.62 -40.24 26.90
CA GLU A 235 16.30 -41.02 27.92
C GLU A 235 16.31 -42.51 27.52
N ASP A 236 17.42 -43.14 27.91
CA ASP A 236 17.60 -44.57 28.20
C ASP A 236 18.06 -45.54 27.09
N ASP A 237 19.31 -45.96 27.33
CA ASP A 237 19.80 -47.33 27.32
C ASP A 237 19.85 -48.11 26.00
N LEU A 238 21.06 -48.59 25.67
CA LEU A 238 21.42 -50.01 25.78
C LEU A 238 22.87 -50.27 25.30
N LEU A 239 23.68 -50.75 26.24
CA LEU A 239 24.66 -51.85 26.10
C LEU A 239 25.60 -51.88 24.87
N TYR A 240 26.90 -51.64 25.10
CA TYR A 240 27.92 -52.49 24.51
C TYR A 240 29.03 -52.80 25.53
N GLU A 241 28.93 -53.99 26.11
CA GLU A 241 30.04 -54.72 26.70
C GLU A 241 31.05 -55.15 25.61
N ASN A 242 32.31 -55.26 26.04
CA ASN A 242 33.39 -56.13 25.55
C ASN A 242 34.09 -55.80 24.23
N TYR A 243 35.26 -55.16 24.35
CA TYR A 243 36.51 -55.63 23.75
C TYR A 243 37.70 -55.26 24.67
N GLU A 244 38.06 -56.16 25.58
CA GLU A 244 39.43 -56.64 25.88
C GLU A 244 39.38 -57.78 26.92
#